data_AF-W2SUQ6-F1
#
_entry.id   AF-W2SUQ6-F1
#
_cell.length_a   1.000
_cell.length_b   1.000
_cell.length_c   1.000
_cell.angle_alpha   90.00
_cell.angle_beta   90.00
_cell.angle_gamma   90.00
#
_symmetry.space_group_name_H-M   'P 1'
#
loop_
_entity.id
_entity.type
_entity.pdbx_description
1 polymer ?
#
loop_
_entity_poly.entity_id
_entity_poly.type
_entity_poly.pdbx_seq_one_letter_code
_entity_poly.pdbx_strand_id
1 'polypeptide(L)'
;MPRIENEPKLDFKDVLLRPKRSTLRSRADVDLVREYIFRNSKKSYSGVPVIASNMDTVGTFEMAHALLAHKLFTAIHKHYTVEQWKEFHSQFRETPMFNNIAVSSGISDRDLDK
;
A
#
# COMPACT_ATOMS: atom_id res chain seq x y z
N MET A 1 -0.83 -26.65 25.12
CA MET A 1 -2.24 -26.23 25.04
C MET A 1 -2.31 -24.88 24.32
N PRO A 2 -3.25 -24.65 23.41
CA PRO A 2 -3.46 -23.32 22.82
C PRO A 2 -3.81 -22.31 23.93
N ARG A 3 -3.27 -21.10 23.82
CA ARG A 3 -3.60 -19.99 24.72
C ARG A 3 -4.89 -19.34 24.23
N ILE A 4 -5.94 -19.38 25.04
CA ILE A 4 -7.22 -18.73 24.72
C ILE A 4 -7.11 -17.26 25.13
N GLU A 5 -7.37 -16.36 24.19
CA GLU A 5 -7.50 -14.93 24.46
C GLU A 5 -8.96 -14.59 24.77
N ASN A 6 -9.22 -14.09 25.98
CA ASN A 6 -10.57 -13.74 26.44
C ASN A 6 -10.87 -12.23 26.38
N GLU A 7 -9.90 -11.43 25.94
CA GLU A 7 -10.05 -9.98 25.89
C GLU A 7 -10.99 -9.56 24.73
N PRO A 8 -11.86 -8.56 24.95
CA PRO A 8 -12.68 -7.99 23.89
C PRO A 8 -11.82 -7.47 22.73
N LYS A 9 -12.25 -7.74 21.50
CA LYS A 9 -11.62 -7.22 20.28
C LYS A 9 -12.52 -6.13 19.70
N LEU A 10 -11.99 -4.91 19.59
CA LEU A 10 -12.73 -3.74 19.12
C LEU A 10 -12.51 -3.52 17.63
N ASP A 11 -13.56 -3.10 16.94
CA ASP A 11 -13.57 -2.67 15.54
C ASP A 11 -13.65 -1.12 15.46
N PHE A 12 -13.51 -0.55 14.26
CA PHE A 12 -13.55 0.90 14.04
C PHE A 12 -14.86 1.55 14.51
N LYS A 13 -15.99 0.82 14.41
CA LYS A 13 -17.31 1.29 14.87
C LYS A 13 -17.44 1.35 16.39
N ASP A 14 -16.57 0.67 17.13
CA ASP A 14 -16.64 0.56 18.59
C ASP A 14 -15.88 1.70 19.28
N VAL A 15 -15.16 2.53 18.53
CA VAL A 15 -14.28 3.57 19.07
C VAL A 15 -14.49 4.94 18.42
N LEU A 16 -14.18 6.00 19.17
CA LEU A 16 -14.13 7.37 18.67
C LEU A 16 -12.78 8.01 19.02
N LEU A 17 -12.29 8.89 18.15
CA LEU A 17 -11.11 9.69 18.45
C LEU A 17 -11.46 10.80 19.44
N ARG A 18 -10.77 10.84 20.59
CA ARG A 18 -10.91 11.94 21.56
C ARG A 18 -10.22 13.20 21.02
N PRO A 19 -10.95 14.32 20.83
CA PRO A 19 -10.34 15.56 20.35
C PRO A 19 -9.26 16.08 21.31
N LYS A 20 -8.20 16.67 20.75
CA LYS A 20 -7.14 17.37 21.47
C LYS A 20 -6.96 18.76 20.89
N ARG A 21 -6.58 19.73 21.72
CA ARG A 21 -6.27 21.10 21.26
C ARG A 21 -5.17 21.04 20.19
N SER A 22 -5.44 21.61 19.02
CA SER A 22 -4.51 21.68 17.89
C SER A 22 -3.96 23.09 17.73
N THR A 23 -2.71 23.19 17.27
CA THR A 23 -2.10 24.44 16.81
C THR A 23 -2.32 24.71 15.32
N LEU A 24 -2.79 23.70 14.56
CA LEU A 24 -3.12 23.83 13.15
C LEU A 24 -4.38 24.68 12.98
N ARG A 25 -4.33 25.62 12.03
CA ARG A 25 -5.44 26.55 11.75
C ARG A 25 -6.36 26.01 10.67
N SER A 26 -5.83 25.22 9.74
CA SER A 26 -6.58 24.58 8.66
C SER A 26 -6.27 23.10 8.54
N ARG A 27 -7.24 22.33 8.00
CA ARG A 27 -7.01 20.93 7.61
C ARG A 27 -6.01 20.81 6.44
N ALA A 28 -5.89 21.87 5.64
CA ALA A 28 -4.92 21.93 4.55
C ALA A 28 -3.46 21.99 5.04
N ASP A 29 -3.24 22.36 6.31
CA ASP A 29 -1.90 22.44 6.90
C ASP A 29 -1.38 21.07 7.37
N VAL A 30 -2.18 20.01 7.24
CA VAL A 30 -1.83 18.66 7.68
C VAL A 30 -0.97 17.98 6.61
N ASP A 31 0.27 17.64 6.95
CA ASP A 31 1.08 16.74 6.13
C ASP A 31 0.75 15.27 6.47
N LEU A 32 0.34 14.53 5.43
CA LEU A 32 0.00 13.11 5.50
C LEU A 32 1.17 12.18 5.13
N VAL A 33 2.27 12.71 4.59
CA VAL A 33 3.44 11.90 4.23
C VAL A 33 4.11 11.35 5.48
N ARG A 34 4.38 10.05 5.51
CA ARG A 34 5.05 9.36 6.60
C ARG A 34 6.19 8.51 6.07
N GLU A 35 7.23 8.39 6.88
CA GLU A 35 8.36 7.51 6.61
C GLU A 35 8.19 6.19 7.34
N TYR A 36 8.43 5.10 6.62
CA TYR A 36 8.33 3.73 7.12
C TYR A 36 9.64 3.00 6.87
N ILE A 37 10.08 2.19 7.84
CA ILE A 37 11.17 1.24 7.68
C ILE A 37 10.56 -0.15 7.70
N PHE A 38 10.67 -0.89 6.59
CA PHE A 38 10.11 -2.23 6.51
C PHE A 38 10.87 -3.19 7.43
N ARG A 39 10.12 -3.92 8.27
CA ARG A 39 10.67 -4.79 9.32
C ARG A 39 11.72 -5.78 8.80
N ASN A 40 11.43 -6.45 7.68
CA ASN A 40 12.21 -7.56 7.15
C ASN A 40 13.33 -7.08 6.22
N SER A 41 13.03 -6.22 5.26
CA SER A 41 14.01 -5.75 4.26
C SER A 41 14.89 -4.59 4.72
N LYS A 42 14.49 -3.89 5.79
CA LYS A 42 15.12 -2.64 6.29
C LYS A 42 15.11 -1.48 5.29
N LYS A 43 14.42 -1.62 4.15
CA LYS A 43 14.23 -0.54 3.18
C LYS A 43 13.31 0.54 3.75
N SER A 44 13.53 1.78 3.33
CA SER A 44 12.67 2.91 3.65
C SER A 44 11.61 3.14 2.57
N TYR A 45 10.45 3.62 2.99
CA TYR A 45 9.37 4.11 2.12
C TYR A 45 8.86 5.44 2.67
N SER A 46 8.56 6.39 1.79
CA SER A 46 7.98 7.69 2.14
C SER A 46 6.76 7.96 1.26
N GLY A 47 5.61 8.16 1.89
CA GLY A 47 4.35 8.39 1.18
C GLY A 47 3.16 8.52 2.11
N VAL A 48 1.96 8.66 1.53
CA VAL A 48 0.71 8.74 2.29
C VAL A 48 0.32 7.31 2.70
N PRO A 49 -0.06 7.06 3.97
CA PRO A 49 -0.25 5.71 4.50
C PRO A 49 -1.58 5.06 4.12
N VAL A 50 -1.81 4.97 2.82
CA VAL A 50 -2.99 4.35 2.21
C VAL A 50 -2.49 3.53 1.02
N ILE A 51 -2.94 2.28 0.97
CA ILE A 51 -2.50 1.28 -0.01
C ILE A 51 -3.72 0.72 -0.73
N ALA A 52 -3.74 0.80 -2.05
CA ALA A 52 -4.72 0.07 -2.86
C ALA A 52 -4.47 -1.43 -2.76
N SER A 53 -5.53 -2.19 -2.47
CA SER A 53 -5.46 -3.63 -2.24
C SER A 53 -5.12 -4.39 -3.53
N ASN A 54 -4.45 -5.53 -3.36
CA ASN A 54 -4.05 -6.44 -4.45
C ASN A 54 -5.18 -7.31 -5.00
N MET A 55 -6.32 -6.67 -5.27
CA MET A 55 -7.49 -7.30 -5.87
C MET A 55 -7.53 -7.04 -7.37
N ASP A 56 -8.09 -7.97 -8.13
CA ASP A 56 -8.06 -7.97 -9.60
C ASP A 56 -8.63 -6.70 -10.26
N THR A 57 -9.57 -6.03 -9.60
CA THR A 57 -10.21 -4.80 -10.08
C THR A 57 -9.79 -3.55 -9.32
N VAL A 58 -8.78 -3.65 -8.45
CA VAL A 58 -8.30 -2.55 -7.59
C VAL A 58 -6.81 -2.32 -7.81
N GLY A 59 -5.99 -3.35 -7.61
CA GLY A 59 -4.53 -3.27 -7.68
C GLY A 59 -3.99 -3.38 -9.10
N THR A 60 -4.50 -2.55 -10.02
CA THR A 60 -4.11 -2.58 -11.44
C THR A 60 -2.97 -1.58 -11.73
N PHE A 61 -2.34 -1.69 -12.89
CA PHE A 61 -1.32 -0.73 -13.35
C PHE A 61 -1.87 0.69 -13.53
N GLU A 62 -3.11 0.81 -14.00
CA GLU A 62 -3.82 2.08 -14.15
C GLU A 62 -4.09 2.72 -12.79
N MET A 63 -4.47 1.91 -11.78
CA MET A 63 -4.62 2.40 -10.41
C MET A 63 -3.29 2.90 -9.87
N ALA A 64 -2.20 2.17 -10.07
CA ALA A 64 -0.87 2.61 -9.65
C ALA A 64 -0.48 3.95 -10.30
N HIS A 65 -0.76 4.12 -11.59
CA HIS A 65 -0.54 5.38 -12.28
C HIS A 65 -1.36 6.53 -11.68
N ALA A 66 -2.66 6.34 -11.47
CA ALA A 66 -3.53 7.37 -10.91
C ALA A 66 -3.13 7.77 -9.48
N LEU A 67 -2.74 6.79 -8.65
CA LEU A 67 -2.40 6.99 -7.25
C LEU A 67 -1.00 7.62 -7.05
N LEU A 68 -0.10 7.50 -8.03
CA LEU A 68 1.26 8.03 -7.94
C LEU A 68 1.28 9.54 -7.68
N ALA A 69 0.41 10.30 -8.35
CA ALA A 69 0.31 11.75 -8.19
C ALA A 69 -0.02 12.18 -6.75
N HIS A 70 -0.63 11.29 -5.96
CA HIS A 70 -1.01 11.51 -4.58
C HIS A 70 -0.02 10.92 -3.57
N LYS A 71 1.13 10.37 -4.04
CA LYS A 71 2.12 9.66 -3.22
C LYS A 71 1.52 8.46 -2.47
N LEU A 72 0.46 7.88 -3.03
CA LEU A 72 -0.21 6.69 -2.50
C LEU A 72 0.50 5.43 -3.02
N PHE A 73 0.19 4.28 -2.41
CA PHE A 73 0.83 3.01 -2.74
C PHE A 73 -0.16 2.05 -3.37
N THR A 74 0.29 1.18 -4.27
CA THR A 74 -0.56 0.13 -4.87
C THR A 74 0.07 -1.24 -4.71
N ALA A 75 -0.63 -2.18 -4.08
CA ALA A 75 -0.27 -3.58 -4.15
C ALA A 75 -0.87 -4.15 -5.45
N ILE A 76 -0.02 -4.50 -6.41
CA ILE A 76 -0.48 -4.96 -7.72
C ILE A 76 -0.98 -6.40 -7.61
N HIS A 77 -2.10 -6.72 -8.25
CA HIS A 77 -2.64 -8.09 -8.29
C HIS A 77 -1.73 -9.03 -9.11
N LYS A 78 -1.82 -10.34 -8.85
CA LYS A 78 -0.89 -11.35 -9.39
C LYS A 78 -1.27 -11.92 -10.77
N HIS A 79 -2.05 -11.19 -11.56
CA HIS A 79 -2.63 -11.72 -12.81
C HIS A 79 -1.97 -11.19 -14.07
N TYR A 80 -1.06 -10.22 -13.93
CA TYR A 80 -0.25 -9.74 -15.05
C TYR A 80 0.85 -10.73 -15.41
N THR A 81 1.10 -10.86 -16.71
CA THR A 81 2.24 -11.63 -17.22
C THR A 81 3.53 -10.81 -17.13
N VAL A 82 4.68 -11.51 -17.24
CA VAL A 82 6.00 -10.89 -17.30
C VAL A 82 6.11 -9.85 -18.42
N GLU A 83 5.50 -10.10 -19.58
CA GLU A 83 5.49 -9.18 -20.73
C GLU A 83 4.78 -7.87 -20.38
N GLN A 84 3.63 -7.96 -19.71
CA GLN A 84 2.87 -6.78 -19.28
C GLN A 84 3.66 -5.98 -18.23
N TRP A 85 4.37 -6.64 -17.32
CA TRP A 85 5.29 -5.98 -16.40
C TRP A 85 6.45 -5.27 -17.10
N LYS A 86 7.04 -5.89 -18.13
CA LYS A 86 8.12 -5.28 -18.93
C LYS A 86 7.63 -4.03 -19.64
N GLU A 87 6.43 -4.07 -20.20
CA GLU A 87 5.78 -2.93 -20.84
C GLU A 87 5.47 -1.81 -19.84
N PHE A 88 4.89 -2.16 -18.68
CA PHE A 88 4.65 -1.20 -17.61
C PHE A 88 5.96 -0.54 -17.13
N HIS A 89 7.03 -1.33 -16.97
CA HIS A 89 8.34 -0.82 -16.59
C HIS A 89 8.97 0.08 -17.65
N SER A 90 8.81 -0.21 -18.94
CA SER A 90 9.35 0.68 -19.99
C SER A 90 8.65 2.04 -19.99
N GLN A 91 7.35 2.08 -19.71
CA GLN A 91 6.56 3.31 -19.66
C GLN A 91 6.91 4.19 -18.45
N PHE A 92 7.21 3.59 -17.29
CA PHE A 92 7.38 4.30 -16.02
C PHE A 92 8.81 4.34 -15.47
N ARG A 93 9.81 3.90 -16.26
CA ARG A 93 11.22 3.79 -15.83
C ARG A 93 11.77 5.07 -15.19
N GLU A 94 11.47 6.22 -15.76
CA GLU A 94 12.00 7.52 -15.33
C GLU A 94 11.13 8.20 -14.23
N THR A 95 10.21 7.44 -13.62
CA THR A 95 9.26 7.95 -12.61
C THR A 95 9.47 7.24 -11.27
N PRO A 96 9.00 7.81 -10.13
CA PRO A 96 9.06 7.13 -8.85
C PRO A 96 8.09 5.94 -8.70
N MET A 97 7.42 5.49 -9.77
CA MET A 97 6.41 4.41 -9.76
C MET A 97 6.85 3.19 -8.95
N PHE A 98 8.07 2.72 -9.16
CA PHE A 98 8.59 1.50 -8.52
C PHE A 98 8.90 1.66 -7.03
N ASN A 99 8.87 2.88 -6.50
CA ASN A 99 8.93 3.15 -5.05
C ASN A 99 7.54 3.09 -4.39
N ASN A 100 6.47 3.10 -5.18
CA ASN A 100 5.09 3.24 -4.74
C ASN A 100 4.21 2.03 -5.12
N ILE A 101 4.82 0.90 -5.50
CA ILE A 101 4.12 -0.34 -5.79
C ILE A 101 4.73 -1.53 -5.07
N ALA A 102 3.91 -2.56 -4.83
CA ALA A 102 4.37 -3.89 -4.44
C ALA A 102 3.85 -4.92 -5.43
N VAL A 103 4.66 -5.94 -5.67
CA VAL A 103 4.26 -7.13 -6.41
C VAL A 103 3.58 -8.08 -5.44
N SER A 104 2.41 -8.60 -5.81
CA SER A 104 1.77 -9.69 -5.08
C SER A 104 2.06 -11.02 -5.75
N SER A 105 2.32 -12.03 -4.94
CA SER A 105 2.42 -13.42 -5.40
C SER A 105 1.78 -14.35 -4.37
N GLY A 106 1.32 -15.51 -4.83
CA GLY A 106 0.93 -16.60 -3.96
C GLY A 106 2.13 -17.44 -3.53
N ILE A 107 1.85 -18.57 -2.88
CA ILE A 107 2.87 -19.52 -2.43
C ILE A 107 2.83 -20.84 -3.20
N SER A 108 1.99 -20.93 -4.24
CA SER A 108 1.86 -22.16 -5.02
C SER A 108 2.91 -22.20 -6.14
N ASP A 109 3.29 -23.40 -6.59
CA ASP A 109 4.26 -23.56 -7.68
C ASP A 109 3.82 -22.81 -8.96
N ARG A 110 2.50 -22.74 -9.22
CA ARG A 110 1.94 -22.01 -10.36
C ARG A 110 2.14 -20.49 -10.28
N ASP A 111 2.38 -19.95 -9.08
CA ASP A 111 2.67 -18.53 -8.91
C ASP A 111 4.15 -18.20 -9.24
N LEU A 112 5.01 -19.21 -9.43
CA LEU A 112 6.38 -19.02 -9.92
C LEU A 112 6.43 -18.76 -11.43
N ASP A 113 5.41 -19.20 -12.17
CA ASP A 113 5.32 -19.06 -13.63
C ASP A 113 4.72 -17.71 -14.07
N LYS A 114 4.46 -16.79 -13.12
CA LYS A 114 3.87 -15.47 -13.35
C LYS A 114 4.87 -14.34 -13.13
#